data_AF-W5SUF9-F1
#
_entry.id   AF-W5SUF9-F1
#
_cell.length_a   1.000
_cell.length_b   1.000
_cell.length_c   1.000
_cell.angle_alpha   90.00
_cell.angle_beta   90.00
_cell.angle_gamma   90.00
#
_symmetry.space_group_name_H-M   'P 1'
#
loop_
_entity.id
_entity.type
_entity.pdbx_description
1 polymer ?
#
loop_
_entity_poly.entity_id
_entity_poly.type
_entity_poly.pdbx_seq_one_letter_code
_entity_poly.pdbx_strand_id
1 'polypeptide(L)' 'MMMHKSKDKYMSLVLAGVLGILFFHTSFNIGMSLGLLPITGIPLPFLSYGGSSTITFFLAMALYFNIESIVTID' A
#
# COMPACT_ATOMS: atom_id res chain seq x y z
N MET A 1 -14.36 17.57 20.93
CA MET A 1 -14.48 16.09 20.89
C MET A 1 -14.76 15.53 19.49
N MET A 2 -15.55 16.18 18.62
CA MET A 2 -15.82 15.67 17.25
C MET A 2 -14.62 15.72 16.27
N MET A 3 -13.69 16.67 16.43
CA MET A 3 -12.54 16.81 15.51
C MET A 3 -11.53 15.65 15.55
N HIS A 4 -11.35 14.97 16.69
CA HIS A 4 -10.44 13.81 16.79
C HIS A 4 -10.96 12.62 15.96
N LYS A 5 -12.24 12.25 16.14
CA LYS A 5 -12.84 11.14 15.38
C LYS A 5 -12.80 11.32 13.86
N SER A 6 -12.88 12.55 13.36
CA SER A 6 -12.79 12.82 11.92
C SER A 6 -11.37 12.62 11.38
N LYS A 7 -10.35 12.93 12.20
CA LYS A 7 -8.94 12.75 11.86
C LYS A 7 -8.58 11.26 11.79
N ASP A 8 -9.08 10.45 12.73
CA ASP A 8 -8.90 8.99 12.73
C ASP A 8 -9.52 8.33 11.51
N LYS A 9 -10.72 8.77 11.09
CA LYS A 9 -11.37 8.26 9.88
C LYS A 9 -10.55 8.59 8.62
N TYR A 10 -10.02 9.80 8.53
CA TYR A 10 -9.16 10.19 7.42
C TYR A 10 -7.87 9.35 7.38
N MET A 11 -7.20 9.18 8.52
CA MET A 11 -5.99 8.36 8.65
C MET A 11 -6.25 6.89 8.30
N SER A 12 -7.39 6.34 8.72
CA SER A 12 -7.82 4.99 8.36
C SER A 12 -8.06 4.83 6.85
N LEU A 13 -8.63 5.83 6.18
CA LEU A 13 -8.79 5.81 4.71
C LEU A 13 -7.45 5.85 3.98
N VAL A 14 -6.48 6.62 4.48
CA VAL A 14 -5.12 6.66 3.90
C VAL A 14 -4.43 5.30 4.06
N LEU A 15 -4.52 4.68 5.24
CA LEU A 15 -4.00 3.32 5.48
C LEU A 15 -4.65 2.29 4.54
N ALA A 16 -5.97 2.35 4.37
CA ALA A 16 -6.70 1.50 3.44
C ALA A 16 -6.24 1.69 1.98
N GLY A 17 -5.93 2.93 1.57
CA GLY A 17 -5.37 3.23 0.25
C GLY A 17 -3.99 2.62 0.04
N VAL A 18 -3.09 2.73 1.03
CA VAL A 18 -1.75 2.12 0.97
C VAL A 18 -1.84 0.60 0.85
N LEU A 19 -2.68 -0.04 1.67
CA LEU A 19 -2.96 -1.48 1.56
C LEU A 19 -3.60 -1.85 0.22
N GLY A 20 -4.47 -1.00 -0.31
CA GLY A 20 -5.11 -1.18 -1.62
C GLY A 20 -4.10 -1.20 -2.77
N ILE A 21 -3.08 -0.34 -2.74
CA ILE A 21 -2.00 -0.33 -3.73
C ILE A 21 -1.22 -1.65 -3.69
N LEU A 22 -0.85 -2.13 -2.49
CA LEU A 22 -0.16 -3.41 -2.33
C LEU A 22 -1.02 -4.59 -2.82
N PHE A 23 -2.31 -4.58 -2.49
CA PHE A 23 -3.25 -5.60 -2.92
C PHE A 23 -3.44 -5.61 -4.45
N PHE A 24 -3.56 -4.42 -5.07
CA PHE A 24 -3.73 -4.29 -6.51
C PHE A 24 -2.50 -4.81 -7.27
N HIS A 25 -1.30 -4.39 -6.88
CA HIS A 25 -0.06 -4.86 -7.48
C HIS A 25 0.11 -6.38 -7.32
N THR A 26 -0.24 -6.94 -6.16
CA THR A 26 -0.15 -8.38 -5.89
C THR A 26 -1.19 -9.16 -6.72
N SER A 27 -2.44 -8.71 -6.75
CA SER A 27 -3.52 -9.37 -7.51
C SER A 27 -3.27 -9.35 -9.01
N PHE A 28 -2.74 -8.25 -9.56
CA PHE A 28 -2.37 -8.17 -10.98
C PHE A 28 -1.19 -9.09 -11.30
N ASN A 29 -0.18 -9.17 -10.44
CA ASN A 29 0.92 -10.11 -10.63
C ASN A 29 0.45 -11.58 -10.61
N ILE A 30 -0.47 -11.92 -9.71
CA ILE A 30 -1.10 -13.25 -9.69
C ILE A 30 -1.91 -13.48 -10.99
N GLY A 31 -2.72 -12.51 -11.42
CA GLY A 31 -3.50 -12.60 -12.64
C GLY A 31 -2.64 -12.76 -13.91
N MET A 32 -1.49 -12.08 -13.97
CA MET A 32 -0.50 -12.27 -15.03
C MET A 32 0.14 -13.67 -14.97
N SER A 33 0.47 -14.18 -13.78
CA SER A 33 1.04 -15.53 -13.61
C SER A 33 0.06 -16.65 -13.94
N LEU A 34 -1.25 -16.41 -13.81
CA LEU A 34 -2.32 -17.33 -14.20
C LEU A 34 -2.70 -17.21 -15.68
N GLY A 35 -2.12 -16.26 -16.42
CA GLY A 35 -2.43 -16.01 -17.84
C GLY A 35 -3.78 -15.34 -18.09
N LEU A 36 -4.41 -14.78 -17.05
CA LEU A 36 -5.71 -14.09 -17.14
C LEU A 36 -5.57 -12.65 -17.64
N LEU A 37 -4.39 -12.04 -17.44
CA LEU A 37 -4.07 -10.66 -17.81
C LEU A 37 -2.82 -10.60 -18.68
N PRO A 38 -2.70 -9.62 -19.60
CA PRO A 38 -1.49 -9.42 -20.37
C PRO A 38 -0.32 -9.03 -19.46
N ILE A 39 0.88 -9.51 -19.79
CA ILE A 39 2.10 -9.27 -19.01
C ILE A 39 2.54 -7.82 -19.22
N THR A 40 2.24 -6.95 -18.26
CA THR A 40 2.52 -5.50 -18.32
C THR A 40 3.79 -5.10 -17.57
N GLY A 41 4.53 -6.06 -17.00
CA GLY A 41 5.81 -5.80 -16.34
C GLY A 41 5.69 -5.00 -15.04
N ILE A 42 4.51 -4.98 -14.41
CA ILE A 42 4.29 -4.28 -13.15
C ILE A 42 5.09 -4.98 -12.03
N PRO A 43 5.97 -4.27 -11.30
CA PRO A 43 6.80 -4.89 -10.27
C PRO A 43 5.94 -5.38 -9.10
N LEU A 44 6.21 -6.62 -8.67
CA LEU A 44 5.66 -7.20 -7.46
C LEU A 44 6.22 -6.46 -6.24
N PRO A 45 5.37 -6.08 -5.26
CA PRO A 45 5.84 -5.42 -4.04
C PRO A 45 6.87 -6.30 -3.33
N PHE A 46 8.02 -5.72 -2.99
CA PHE A 46 9.14 -6.35 -2.25
C PHE A 46 9.86 -7.53 -2.90
N LEU A 47 9.34 -8.09 -4.00
CA LEU A 47 9.90 -9.30 -4.62
C LEU A 47 10.49 -9.05 -6.02
N SER A 48 10.12 -7.95 -6.69
CA SER A 48 10.60 -7.66 -8.04
C SER A 48 11.87 -6.81 -8.05
N TYR A 49 12.75 -7.07 -9.04
CA TYR A 49 14.01 -6.36 -9.27
C TYR A 49 13.80 -4.99 -9.94
N GLY A 50 12.98 -4.13 -9.34
CA GLY A 50 12.83 -2.73 -9.74
C GLY A 50 13.34 -1.80 -8.65
N GLY A 51 14.54 -1.23 -8.82
CA GLY A 51 15.16 -0.38 -7.79
C GLY A 51 14.26 0.78 -7.34
N SER A 52 13.65 1.50 -8.29
CA SER A 52 12.73 2.60 -8.01
C SER A 52 11.43 2.13 -7.33
N SER A 53 10.84 1.03 -7.80
CA SER A 53 9.60 0.50 -7.23
C SER A 53 9.79 0.00 -5.81
N THR A 54 10.93 -0.64 -5.52
CA THR A 54 11.24 -1.13 -4.17
C THR A 54 11.35 0.03 -3.18
N ILE A 55 12.02 1.12 -3.57
CA ILE A 55 12.09 2.35 -2.75
C ILE A 55 10.69 2.95 -2.53
N THR A 56 9.85 3.01 -3.57
CA THR A 56 8.47 3.50 -3.43
C THR A 56 7.63 2.67 -2.47
N PHE A 57 7.73 1.33 -2.52
CA PHE A 57 7.02 0.46 -1.59
C PHE A 57 7.54 0.59 -0.15
N PHE A 58 8.84 0.78 0.05
CA PHE A 58 9.40 1.07 1.37
C PHE A 58 8.89 2.41 1.93
N LEU A 59 8.81 3.45 1.11
CA LEU A 59 8.22 4.73 1.50
C LEU A 59 6.72 4.60 1.85
N ALA A 60 5.98 3.81 1.09
CA ALA A 60 4.57 3.54 1.39
C ALA A 60 4.41 2.82 2.74
N MET A 61 5.27 1.84 3.05
CA MET A 61 5.28 1.18 4.37
C MET A 61 5.73 2.11 5.49
N ALA A 62 6.70 3.00 5.25
CA ALA A 62 7.11 4.00 6.23
C ALA A 62 5.95 4.94 6.59
N LEU A 63 5.17 5.37 5.60
CA LEU A 63 3.94 6.14 5.83
C LEU A 63 2.89 5.35 6.61
N TYR A 64 2.68 4.08 6.26
CA TYR A 64 1.75 3.20 6.98
C TYR A 64 2.10 3.12 8.47
N PHE A 65 3.35 2.78 8.80
CA PHE A 65 3.79 2.65 10.19
C PHE A 65 3.78 3.99 10.95
N ASN A 66 4.07 5.10 10.26
CA ASN A 66 4.00 6.41 10.88
C ASN A 66 2.57 6.76 11.30
N ILE A 67 1.59 6.55 10.42
CA ILE A 67 0.19 6.84 10.68
C ILE A 67 -0.38 5.87 11.73
N GLU A 68 -0.07 4.58 11.63
CA GLU A 68 -0.49 3.57 12.62
C GLU A 68 0.02 3.92 14.02
N SER A 69 1.29 4.32 14.12
CA SER A 69 1.90 4.74 15.39
C SER A 69 1.17 5.95 15.98
N ILE A 70 0.87 6.97 15.17
CA ILE A 70 0.16 8.16 15.64
C ILE A 70 -1.26 7.80 16.13
N VAL A 71 -2.01 7.01 15.37
CA VAL A 71 -3.37 6.60 15.73
C VAL A 71 -3.41 5.70 16.97
N THR A 72 -2.36 4.92 17.23
CA THR A 72 -2.26 4.05 18.42
C THR A 72 -1.88 4.82 19.69
N ILE A 73 -1.21 5.97 19.55
CA ILE A 73 -0.73 6.79 20.67
C ILE A 73 -1.80 7.80 21.14
N ASP A 74 -2.74 8.19 20.27
CA ASP A 74 -3.94 8.99 20.58
C ASP A 74 -5.05 8.17 21.27
#